data_AF-A0A847PAF9-F1
#
_entry.id   AF-A0A847PAF9-F1
#
_cell.length_a   1.000
_cell.length_b   1.000
_cell.length_c   1.000
_cell.angle_alpha   90.00
_cell.angle_beta   90.00
_cell.angle_gamma   90.00
#
_symmetry.space_group_name_H-M   'P 1'
#
loop_
_entity.id
_entity.type
_entity.pdbx_description
1 polymer ?
#
loop_
_entity_poly.entity_id
_entity_poly.type
_entity_poly.pdbx_seq_one_letter_code
_entity_poly.pdbx_strand_id
1 'polypeptide(L)'
;MNWAKASAATVVCEEKGITLRDVVQEIMDGAETSKEIMEMLDLKDSDKGAEQIDEIVDVFVPVVNAWKSGGCRGGCSGCSSSCCGE
;
A
#
# COMPACT_ATOMS: atom_id res chain seq x y z
N MET A 1 8.02 -8.81 -9.92
CA MET A 1 9.05 -7.77 -9.60
C MET A 1 9.20 -7.69 -8.08
N ASN A 2 10.33 -7.29 -7.47
CA ASN A 2 10.35 -7.17 -5.99
C ASN A 2 9.84 -5.78 -5.56
N TRP A 3 8.51 -5.65 -5.47
CA TRP A 3 7.83 -4.38 -5.18
C TRP A 3 8.21 -3.77 -3.82
N ALA A 4 8.51 -4.60 -2.83
CA ALA A 4 9.00 -4.15 -1.53
C ALA A 4 10.35 -3.39 -1.58
N LYS A 5 11.13 -3.59 -2.65
CA LYS A 5 12.40 -2.89 -2.90
C LYS A 5 12.30 -1.87 -4.04
N ALA A 6 11.15 -1.75 -4.68
CA ALA A 6 10.95 -0.80 -5.75
C ALA A 6 10.91 0.63 -5.20
N SER A 7 11.30 1.60 -6.04
CA SER A 7 11.20 3.00 -5.67
C SER A 7 9.74 3.41 -5.64
N ALA A 8 9.34 4.25 -4.69
CA ALA A 8 7.99 4.81 -4.66
C ALA A 8 7.64 5.59 -5.95
N ALA A 9 8.65 6.12 -6.65
CA ALA A 9 8.52 6.80 -7.93
C ALA A 9 8.49 5.84 -9.15
N THR A 10 8.54 4.52 -8.94
CA THR A 10 8.39 3.55 -10.02
C THR A 10 7.00 3.70 -10.64
N VAL A 11 6.97 3.97 -11.94
CA VAL A 11 5.72 4.10 -12.70
C VAL A 11 5.10 2.72 -12.88
N VAL A 12 3.87 2.57 -12.39
CA VAL A 12 3.08 1.34 -12.51
C VAL A 12 2.24 1.40 -13.77
N CYS A 13 1.58 2.54 -14.01
CA CYS A 13 0.84 2.79 -15.24
C CYS A 13 1.34 4.06 -15.92
N GLU A 14 2.07 3.89 -17.04
CA GLU A 14 2.64 5.02 -17.79
C GLU A 14 1.56 5.92 -18.42
N GLU A 15 0.46 5.33 -18.88
CA GLU A 15 -0.60 6.05 -19.61
C GLU A 15 -1.31 7.07 -18.73
N LYS A 16 -1.49 6.73 -17.45
CA LYS A 16 -2.17 7.55 -16.44
C LYS A 16 -1.19 8.26 -15.50
N GLY A 17 0.12 7.99 -15.63
CA GLY A 17 1.15 8.53 -14.75
C GLY A 17 1.07 8.01 -13.31
N ILE A 18 0.44 6.86 -13.09
CA ILE A 18 0.28 6.26 -11.76
C ILE A 18 1.59 5.65 -11.31
N THR A 19 2.03 6.02 -10.11
CA THR A 19 3.24 5.47 -9.51
C THR A 19 2.91 4.45 -8.42
N LEU A 20 3.92 3.70 -8.00
CA LEU A 20 3.80 2.78 -6.87
C LEU A 20 3.30 3.49 -5.61
N ARG A 21 3.74 4.74 -5.39
CA ARG A 21 3.27 5.56 -4.28
C ARG A 21 1.76 5.74 -4.31
N ASP A 22 1.17 6.07 -5.47
CA ASP A 22 -0.26 6.29 -5.58
C ASP A 22 -1.03 5.02 -5.20
N VAL A 23 -0.62 3.88 -5.75
CA VAL A 23 -1.20 2.56 -5.41
C VAL A 23 -1.11 2.27 -3.91
N VAL A 24 0.07 2.49 -3.29
CA VAL A 24 0.25 2.26 -1.86
C VAL A 24 -0.57 3.25 -1.02
N GLN A 25 -0.75 4.48 -1.47
CA GLN A 25 -1.61 5.46 -0.79
C GLN A 25 -3.06 4.99 -0.76
N GLU A 26 -3.58 4.42 -1.84
CA GLU A 26 -4.93 3.84 -1.86
C GLU A 26 -5.08 2.69 -0.85
N ILE A 27 -4.05 1.85 -0.72
CA ILE A 27 -4.02 0.77 0.29
C ILE A 27 -4.02 1.35 1.71
N MET A 28 -3.25 2.43 1.92
CA MET A 28 -3.23 3.14 3.20
C MET A 28 -4.59 3.77 3.53
N ASP A 29 -5.30 4.28 2.53
CA ASP A 29 -6.66 4.82 2.69
C ASP A 29 -7.64 3.73 3.11
N GLY A 30 -7.57 2.57 2.46
CA GLY A 30 -8.37 1.42 2.86
C GLY A 30 -8.60 0.36 1.79
N ALA A 31 -8.07 0.52 0.59
CA ALA A 31 -8.23 -0.50 -0.44
C ALA A 31 -7.43 -1.76 -0.14
N GLU A 32 -8.14 -2.88 -0.12
CA GLU A 32 -7.55 -4.19 0.16
C GLU A 32 -7.47 -5.06 -1.09
N THR A 33 -8.01 -4.59 -2.23
CA THR A 33 -8.09 -5.36 -3.46
C THR A 33 -7.60 -4.56 -4.67
N SER A 34 -7.02 -5.26 -5.64
CA SER A 34 -6.60 -4.68 -6.91
C SER A 34 -7.75 -4.00 -7.65
N LYS A 35 -8.96 -4.57 -7.57
CA LYS A 35 -10.17 -3.98 -8.16
C LYS A 35 -10.54 -2.62 -7.56
N GLU A 36 -10.47 -2.48 -6.23
CA GLU A 36 -10.76 -1.19 -5.59
C GLU A 36 -9.73 -0.13 -5.94
N ILE A 37 -8.44 -0.49 -5.94
CA ILE A 37 -7.39 0.43 -6.37
C ILE A 37 -7.61 0.86 -7.83
N MET A 38 -7.90 -0.09 -8.72
CA MET A 38 -8.17 0.24 -10.11
C MET A 38 -9.39 1.15 -10.26
N GLU A 39 -10.46 0.92 -9.50
CA GLU A 39 -11.65 1.78 -9.52
C GLU A 39 -11.35 3.20 -9.02
N MET A 40 -10.59 3.35 -7.93
CA MET A 40 -10.24 4.65 -7.38
C MET A 40 -9.23 5.43 -8.23
N LEU A 41 -8.30 4.74 -8.88
CA LEU A 41 -7.31 5.33 -9.79
C LEU A 41 -7.83 5.48 -11.23
N ASP A 42 -9.10 5.15 -11.49
CA ASP A 42 -9.72 5.13 -12.83
C ASP A 42 -8.87 4.35 -13.84
N LEU A 43 -8.40 3.17 -13.43
CA LEU A 43 -7.63 2.23 -14.24
C LEU A 43 -8.54 1.13 -14.77
N LYS A 44 -8.25 0.71 -15.99
CA LYS A 44 -8.88 -0.41 -16.68
C LYS A 44 -7.91 -1.58 -16.73
N ASP A 45 -8.45 -2.78 -16.78
CA ASP A 45 -7.70 -4.01 -17.08
C ASP A 45 -6.92 -3.94 -18.41
N SER A 46 -7.33 -3.10 -19.35
CA SER A 46 -6.59 -2.83 -20.59
C SER A 46 -5.36 -1.93 -20.42
N ASP A 47 -5.26 -1.20 -19.30
CA ASP A 47 -4.19 -0.23 -19.08
C ASP A 47 -2.88 -0.95 -18.78
N LYS A 48 -1.80 -0.50 -19.42
CA LYS A 48 -0.48 -1.09 -19.21
C LYS A 48 -0.06 -0.96 -17.76
N GLY A 49 0.13 -2.11 -17.12
CA GLY A 49 0.55 -2.21 -15.73
C GLY A 49 -0.57 -2.38 -14.71
N ALA A 50 -1.85 -2.40 -15.12
CA ALA A 50 -2.95 -2.82 -14.25
C ALA A 50 -2.75 -4.27 -13.73
N GLU A 51 -2.17 -5.14 -14.55
CA GLU A 51 -1.78 -6.51 -14.16
C GLU A 51 -0.80 -6.56 -12.98
N GLN A 52 0.01 -5.50 -12.78
CA GLN A 52 1.00 -5.43 -11.71
C GLN A 52 0.36 -4.99 -10.37
N ILE A 53 -0.83 -4.38 -10.40
CA ILE A 53 -1.50 -3.90 -9.18
C ILE A 53 -1.82 -5.05 -8.24
N ASP A 54 -2.18 -6.22 -8.78
CA ASP A 54 -2.45 -7.41 -7.97
C ASP A 54 -1.23 -7.84 -7.15
N GLU A 55 -0.05 -7.90 -7.79
CA GLU A 55 1.23 -8.17 -7.10
C GLU A 55 1.56 -7.10 -6.05
N ILE A 56 1.26 -5.83 -6.31
CA ILE A 56 1.53 -4.74 -5.35
C ILE A 56 0.61 -4.86 -4.13
N VAL A 57 -0.68 -5.10 -4.35
CA VAL A 57 -1.68 -5.28 -3.28
C VAL A 57 -1.28 -6.43 -2.37
N ASP A 58 -0.91 -7.60 -2.92
CA ASP A 58 -0.48 -8.76 -2.12
C ASP A 58 0.73 -8.47 -1.22
N VAL A 59 1.65 -7.61 -1.69
CA VAL A 59 2.83 -7.20 -0.93
C VAL A 59 2.51 -6.16 0.15
N PHE A 60 1.70 -5.14 -0.18
CA PHE A 60 1.53 -3.96 0.68
C PHE A 60 0.32 -4.03 1.61
N VAL A 61 -0.78 -4.69 1.23
CA VAL A 61 -1.94 -4.91 2.11
C VAL A 61 -1.55 -5.53 3.45
N PRO A 62 -0.80 -6.65 3.53
CA PRO A 62 -0.42 -7.22 4.83
C PRO A 62 0.48 -6.29 5.64
N VAL A 63 1.33 -5.48 4.99
CA VAL A 63 2.21 -4.50 5.65
C VAL A 63 1.39 -3.36 6.24
N VAL A 64 0.48 -2.79 5.46
CA VAL A 64 -0.41 -1.70 5.89
C VAL A 64 -1.38 -2.20 6.97
N ASN A 65 -1.93 -3.40 6.83
CA ASN A 65 -2.80 -4.00 7.84
C ASN A 65 -2.02 -4.27 9.14
N ALA A 66 -0.76 -4.71 9.07
CA ALA A 66 0.10 -4.83 10.25
C ALA A 66 0.36 -3.47 10.91
N TRP A 67 0.51 -2.39 10.13
CA TRP A 67 0.65 -1.03 10.68
C TRP A 67 -0.64 -0.51 11.32
N LYS A 68 -1.78 -0.59 10.61
CA LYS A 68 -3.11 -0.18 11.08
C LYS A 68 -3.55 -0.96 12.32
N SER A 69 -3.26 -2.26 12.37
CA SER A 69 -3.55 -3.13 13.53
C SER A 69 -2.69 -2.81 14.76
N GLY A 70 -1.76 -1.86 14.67
CA GLY A 70 -0.87 -1.51 15.76
C GLY A 70 0.39 -2.36 15.75
N GLY A 71 1.15 -2.28 14.66
CA GLY A 71 2.55 -2.73 14.55
C GLY A 71 3.52 -2.03 15.50
N CYS A 72 3.02 -1.32 16.53
CA CYS A 72 3.66 -1.18 17.83
C CYS A 72 3.27 -2.36 18.76
N ARG A 73 3.22 -3.59 18.22
CA ARG A 73 3.35 -4.84 19.00
C ARG A 73 4.82 -5.17 19.27
N GLY A 74 5.61 -4.12 19.55
CA GLY A 74 6.77 -4.32 20.40
C GLY A 74 6.25 -4.86 21.72
N GLY A 75 6.87 -5.92 22.22
CA GLY A 75 6.94 -6.09 23.66
C GLY A 75 7.50 -4.81 24.24
N CYS A 76 6.61 -3.91 24.65
CA CYS A 76 6.96 -2.76 25.46
C CYS A 76 7.12 -3.28 26.89
N SER A 77 8.13 -4.13 27.12
CA SER A 77 8.68 -4.40 28.45
C SER A 77 9.67 -3.29 28.85
N GLY A 78 9.57 -2.10 28.25
CA GLY A 78 10.55 -1.03 28.44
C GLY A 78 10.19 0.38 27.96
N CYS A 79 9.01 0.65 27.40
CA CYS A 79 8.59 2.05 27.23
C CYS A 79 7.96 2.50 28.54
N SER A 80 8.81 3.05 29.40
CA SER A 80 8.37 3.87 30.52
C SER A 80 7.65 5.09 29.96
N SER A 81 6.33 5.09 30.12
CA SER A 81 5.49 6.28 30.32
C SER A 81 5.64 7.40 29.28
N SER A 82 4.85 7.36 28.21
CA SER A 82 4.14 8.53 27.62
C SER A 82 3.79 8.27 26.16
N CYS A 83 2.68 7.57 25.88
CA CYS A 83 1.98 7.62 24.59
C CYS A 83 0.55 7.08 24.79
N CYS A 84 -0.24 7.77 25.61
CA CYS A 84 -1.71 7.74 25.66
C CYS A 84 -2.15 8.79 26.70
N GLY A 85 -2.23 10.05 26.29
CA GLY A 85 -3.22 10.98 26.84
C GLY A 85 -4.36 11.02 25.81
N GLU A 86 -5.64 11.03 26.16
CA GLU A 86 -6.34 11.35 27.41
C GLU A 86 -7.08 10.14 28.03
#